data_AF-A0A7S1D815-F1
#
_entry.id   AF-A0A7S1D815-F1
#
_cell.length_a   1.000
_cell.length_b   1.000
_cell.length_c   1.000
_cell.angle_alpha   90.00
_cell.angle_beta   90.00
_cell.angle_gamma   90.00
#
_symmetry.space_group_name_H-M   'P 1'
#
loop_
_entity.id
_entity.type
_entity.pdbx_description
1 polymer ?
#
loop_
_entity_poly.entity_id
_entity_poly.type
_entity_poly.pdbx_seq_one_letter_code
_entity_poly.pdbx_strand_id
1 'polypeptide(L)'
;DSFLVCGDLMNAFETLSSLPGSHLMPSWFSDYNHRPGFFGIFDGHCGSEAARYSAEQLTQYVYNELSAEVSVPSGLPLEENLGEVLLSAIAKLDDKFCQLCSEDGRNWESGTTAIISAIVDDRLIIANIGDCRAVLCRSVESTSDQRREEILR
;
A
#
# COMPACT_ATOMS: atom_id res chain seq x y z
N ASP A 1 -18.84 9.21 0.09
CA ASP A 1 -18.49 8.44 1.29
C ASP A 1 -17.04 8.04 1.21
N SER A 2 -16.15 8.85 1.80
CA SER A 2 -14.71 8.68 1.64
C SER A 2 -14.06 8.22 2.95
N PHE A 3 -13.14 7.28 2.87
CA PHE A 3 -12.49 6.66 4.02
C PHE A 3 -10.97 6.76 3.91
N LEU A 4 -10.32 6.97 5.04
CA LEU A 4 -8.86 7.01 5.17
C LEU A 4 -8.42 5.83 6.04
N VAL A 5 -7.38 5.13 5.61
CA VAL A 5 -6.66 4.14 6.41
C VAL A 5 -5.19 4.55 6.53
N CYS A 6 -4.63 4.26 7.69
CA CYS A 6 -3.19 4.28 7.94
C CYS A 6 -2.83 2.93 8.56
N GLY A 7 -1.87 2.23 7.95
CA GLY A 7 -1.38 0.94 8.44
C GLY A 7 0.09 1.03 8.79
N ASP A 8 0.44 0.56 10.00
CA ASP A 8 1.83 0.32 10.39
C ASP A 8 2.25 -1.06 9.88
N LEU A 9 3.32 -1.11 9.07
CA LEU A 9 3.85 -2.36 8.56
C LEU A 9 4.88 -2.99 9.50
N MET A 10 5.28 -2.31 10.58
CA MET A 10 6.23 -2.83 11.57
C MET A 10 5.80 -4.18 12.14
N ASN A 11 4.53 -4.34 12.51
CA ASN A 11 4.04 -5.62 13.03
C ASN A 11 4.14 -6.76 12.00
N ALA A 12 3.94 -6.45 10.72
CA ALA A 12 4.14 -7.41 9.64
C ALA A 12 5.61 -7.82 9.60
N PHE A 13 6.52 -6.86 9.54
CA PHE A 13 7.94 -7.14 9.44
C PHE A 13 8.56 -7.75 10.72
N GLU A 14 8.10 -7.39 11.92
CA GLU A 14 8.51 -8.03 13.18
C GLU A 14 8.11 -9.50 13.20
N THR A 15 6.90 -9.82 12.74
CA THR A 15 6.48 -11.21 12.62
C THR A 15 7.35 -11.96 11.59
N LEU A 16 7.70 -11.32 10.48
CA LEU A 16 8.63 -11.86 9.49
C LEU A 16 10.05 -12.06 10.06
N SER A 17 10.51 -11.20 10.97
CA SER A 17 11.82 -11.30 11.62
C SER A 17 11.96 -12.55 12.52
N SER A 18 10.84 -13.10 12.98
CA SER A 18 10.80 -14.30 13.81
C SER A 18 10.84 -15.62 13.01
N LEU A 19 10.72 -15.56 11.68
CA LEU A 19 10.73 -16.73 10.79
C LEU A 19 12.17 -17.13 10.38
N PRO A 20 12.47 -18.43 10.24
CA PRO A 20 13.77 -18.90 9.77
C PRO A 20 13.97 -18.53 8.28
N GLY A 21 14.75 -17.47 8.02
CA GLY A 21 14.98 -16.93 6.67
C GLY A 21 15.34 -15.44 6.65
N SER A 22 15.86 -14.91 7.76
CA SER A 22 16.07 -13.48 8.06
C SER A 22 16.96 -12.69 7.09
N HIS A 23 17.50 -13.31 6.04
CA HIS A 23 18.25 -12.64 4.98
C HIS A 23 17.38 -11.81 4.01
N LEU A 24 16.05 -11.94 4.06
CA LEU A 24 15.12 -11.09 3.29
C LEU A 24 14.77 -9.77 4.00
N MET A 25 15.30 -9.55 5.21
CA MET A 25 15.13 -8.27 5.89
C MET A 25 15.94 -7.19 5.18
N PRO A 26 15.31 -6.07 4.81
CA PRO A 26 16.05 -4.91 4.36
C PRO A 26 17.08 -4.50 5.41
N SER A 27 18.29 -4.15 4.97
CA SER A 27 19.48 -3.99 5.84
C SER A 27 19.32 -2.99 6.99
N TRP A 28 18.33 -2.11 6.91
CA TRP A 28 18.02 -1.03 7.84
C TRP A 28 16.84 -1.34 8.78
N PHE A 29 16.28 -2.56 8.79
CA PHE A 29 15.19 -2.93 9.71
C PHE A 29 15.51 -2.68 11.21
N SER A 30 16.79 -2.46 11.53
CA SER A 30 17.30 -2.08 12.86
C SER A 30 17.42 -0.56 13.11
N ASP A 31 17.16 0.29 12.11
CA ASP A 31 17.26 1.75 12.19
C ASP A 31 15.88 2.36 12.49
N TYR A 32 15.63 2.65 13.77
CA TYR A 32 14.34 3.11 14.32
C TYR A 32 13.82 4.45 13.79
N ASN A 33 14.57 5.13 12.91
CA ASN A 33 14.20 6.42 12.34
C ASN A 33 13.26 6.31 11.12
N HIS A 34 13.13 5.15 10.49
CA HIS A 34 12.27 4.94 9.32
C HIS A 34 11.26 3.83 9.59
N ARG A 35 10.01 4.22 9.92
CA ARG A 35 8.91 3.27 10.10
C ARG A 35 8.19 3.05 8.78
N PRO A 36 8.22 1.84 8.22
CA PRO A 36 7.46 1.54 7.02
C PRO A 36 5.97 1.51 7.34
N GLY A 37 5.19 2.03 6.41
CA GLY A 37 3.76 2.14 6.59
C GLY A 37 3.06 2.45 5.29
N PHE A 38 1.74 2.42 5.32
CA PHE A 38 0.96 2.86 4.17
C PHE A 38 -0.22 3.72 4.59
N PHE A 39 -0.67 4.54 3.65
CA PHE A 39 -1.88 5.34 3.72
C PHE A 39 -2.77 4.96 2.54
N GLY A 40 -4.08 4.93 2.74
CA GLY A 40 -5.04 4.67 1.67
C GLY A 40 -6.24 5.60 1.78
N ILE A 41 -6.62 6.24 0.69
CA ILE A 41 -7.87 6.99 0.58
C ILE A 41 -8.78 6.26 -0.40
N PHE A 42 -10.01 6.04 0.02
CA PHE A 42 -11.05 5.35 -0.75
C PHE A 42 -12.23 6.28 -0.93
N ASP A 43 -12.62 6.60 -2.16
CA ASP A 43 -13.80 7.42 -2.44
C ASP A 43 -14.93 6.59 -3.03
N GLY A 44 -15.96 6.34 -2.22
CA GLY A 44 -17.09 5.49 -2.55
C GLY A 44 -18.12 6.15 -3.46
N HIS A 45 -18.70 5.36 -4.36
CA HIS A 45 -19.84 5.72 -5.21
C HIS A 45 -20.90 4.61 -5.19
N CYS A 46 -22.17 4.99 -5.43
CA CYS A 46 -23.33 4.09 -5.35
C CYS A 46 -23.49 3.37 -3.99
N GLY A 47 -22.92 3.95 -2.92
CA GLY A 47 -22.87 3.37 -1.57
C GLY A 47 -21.54 3.66 -0.89
N SER A 48 -21.42 3.25 0.38
CA SER A 48 -20.22 3.42 1.19
C SER A 48 -19.50 2.10 1.49
N GLU A 49 -20.15 0.97 1.15
CA GLU A 49 -19.78 -0.38 1.54
C GLU A 49 -18.41 -0.76 0.97
N ALA A 50 -18.15 -0.48 -0.31
CA ALA A 50 -16.87 -0.73 -0.97
C ALA A 50 -15.71 0.07 -0.34
N ALA A 51 -15.93 1.37 -0.11
CA ALA A 51 -14.90 2.26 0.44
C ALA A 51 -14.61 1.92 1.91
N ARG A 52 -15.67 1.63 2.68
CA ARG A 52 -15.56 1.19 4.08
C ARG A 52 -14.86 -0.16 4.20
N TYR A 53 -15.30 -1.15 3.42
CA TYR A 53 -14.69 -2.48 3.42
C TYR A 53 -13.21 -2.40 3.06
N SER A 54 -12.88 -1.63 2.02
CA SER A 54 -11.49 -1.41 1.62
C SER A 54 -10.65 -0.80 2.73
N ALA A 55 -11.14 0.25 3.39
CA ALA A 55 -10.43 0.90 4.49
C ALA A 55 -10.26 -0.01 5.72
N GLU A 56 -11.26 -0.83 6.03
CA GLU A 56 -11.23 -1.74 7.18
C GLU A 56 -10.34 -2.98 6.93
N GLN A 57 -10.25 -3.47 5.69
CA GLN A 57 -9.61 -4.75 5.39
C GLN A 57 -8.22 -4.64 4.74
N LEU A 58 -7.87 -3.52 4.08
CA LEU A 58 -6.62 -3.39 3.31
C LEU A 58 -5.39 -3.84 4.11
N THR A 59 -5.25 -3.40 5.37
CA THR A 59 -4.12 -3.76 6.24
C THR A 59 -3.93 -5.26 6.38
N GLN A 60 -5.01 -6.01 6.59
CA GLN A 60 -4.94 -7.45 6.77
C GLN A 60 -4.54 -8.17 5.48
N TYR A 61 -5.04 -7.71 4.33
CA TYR A 61 -4.66 -8.27 3.03
C TYR A 61 -3.17 -8.03 2.74
N VAL A 62 -2.68 -6.80 2.94
CA VAL A 62 -1.25 -6.48 2.77
C VAL A 62 -0.38 -7.32 3.69
N TYR A 63 -0.76 -7.49 4.96
CA TYR A 63 -0.06 -8.35 5.91
C TYR A 63 0.02 -9.81 5.44
N ASN A 64 -1.10 -10.36 4.94
CA ASN A 64 -1.16 -11.74 4.47
C ASN A 64 -0.25 -11.96 3.26
N GLU A 65 -0.24 -11.01 2.31
CA GLU A 65 0.62 -11.10 1.12
C GLU A 65 2.11 -10.97 1.48
N LEU A 66 2.47 -10.06 2.39
CA LEU A 66 3.84 -9.96 2.91
C LEU A 66 4.31 -11.26 3.57
N SER A 67 3.42 -11.89 4.35
CA SER A 67 3.70 -13.17 5.03
C SER A 67 3.87 -14.34 4.04
N ALA A 68 3.11 -14.33 2.95
CA ALA A 68 3.19 -15.35 1.90
C ALA A 68 4.47 -15.23 1.07
N GLU A 69 4.90 -14.01 0.70
CA GLU A 69 6.16 -13.76 0.00
C GLU A 69 7.38 -14.28 0.78
N VAL A 70 7.42 -14.12 2.10
CA VAL A 70 8.54 -14.65 2.90
C VAL A 70 8.60 -16.19 2.90
N SER A 71 7.47 -16.85 2.68
CA SER A 71 7.42 -18.32 2.58
C SER A 71 7.97 -18.84 1.24
N VAL A 72 8.08 -17.98 0.22
CA VAL A 72 8.60 -18.32 -1.12
C VAL A 72 9.71 -17.34 -1.47
N PRO A 73 10.99 -17.63 -1.17
CA PRO A 73 12.06 -16.68 -1.42
C PRO A 73 12.20 -16.43 -2.92
N SER A 74 11.66 -15.31 -3.39
CA SER A 74 11.84 -14.81 -4.74
C SER A 74 13.28 -14.33 -4.99
N GLY A 75 14.11 -14.29 -3.94
CA GLY A 75 15.52 -13.90 -3.98
C GLY A 75 15.73 -12.39 -4.17
N LEU A 76 14.64 -11.62 -4.31
CA LEU A 76 14.65 -10.17 -4.45
C LEU A 76 14.43 -9.47 -3.10
N PRO A 77 14.97 -8.25 -2.93
CA PRO A 77 14.67 -7.41 -1.77
C PRO A 77 13.17 -7.09 -1.69
N LEU A 78 12.64 -7.06 -0.47
CA LEU A 78 11.23 -6.81 -0.18
C LEU A 78 10.71 -5.48 -0.74
N GLU A 79 11.56 -4.46 -0.78
CA GLU A 79 11.31 -3.16 -1.41
C GLU A 79 10.94 -3.27 -2.89
N GLU A 80 11.53 -4.22 -3.62
CA GLU A 80 11.27 -4.45 -5.04
C GLU A 80 9.96 -5.22 -5.27
N ASN A 81 9.55 -6.04 -4.30
CA ASN A 81 8.32 -6.83 -4.36
C ASN A 81 7.10 -6.11 -3.78
N LEU A 82 7.26 -5.00 -3.06
CA LEU A 82 6.15 -4.34 -2.38
C LEU A 82 5.03 -3.88 -3.33
N GLY A 83 5.37 -3.55 -4.58
CA GLY A 83 4.39 -3.26 -5.63
C GLY A 83 3.50 -4.47 -5.95
N GLU A 84 4.09 -5.66 -6.11
CA GLU A 84 3.37 -6.92 -6.37
C GLU A 84 2.55 -7.36 -5.16
N VAL A 85 3.08 -7.17 -3.95
CA VAL A 85 2.36 -7.41 -2.69
C VAL A 85 1.10 -6.55 -2.62
N LEU A 86 1.21 -5.24 -2.91
CA LEU A 86 0.06 -4.33 -2.92
C LEU A 86 -0.94 -4.72 -4.02
N LEU A 87 -0.46 -5.04 -5.22
CA LEU A 87 -1.31 -5.47 -6.32
C LEU A 87 -2.11 -6.74 -5.96
N SER A 88 -1.44 -7.76 -5.43
CA SER A 88 -2.08 -9.00 -4.99
C SER A 88 -3.07 -8.77 -3.85
N ALA A 89 -2.70 -7.94 -2.86
CA ALA A 89 -3.56 -7.61 -1.73
C ALA A 89 -4.84 -6.89 -2.18
N ILE A 90 -4.72 -5.90 -3.07
CA ILE A 90 -5.84 -5.15 -3.62
C ILE A 90 -6.74 -6.07 -4.45
N ALA A 91 -6.18 -6.92 -5.31
CA ALA A 91 -6.96 -7.85 -6.13
C ALA A 91 -7.76 -8.82 -5.27
N LYS A 92 -7.14 -9.42 -4.24
CA LYS A 92 -7.83 -10.34 -3.31
C LYS A 92 -8.89 -9.64 -2.46
N LEU A 93 -8.66 -8.37 -2.12
CA LEU A 93 -9.64 -7.54 -1.42
C LEU A 93 -10.86 -7.29 -2.31
N ASP A 94 -10.64 -6.89 -3.57
CA ASP A 94 -11.68 -6.61 -4.54
C ASP A 94 -12.51 -7.87 -4.88
N ASP A 95 -11.83 -8.98 -5.15
CA ASP A 95 -12.47 -10.28 -5.38
C ASP A 95 -13.38 -10.67 -4.22
N LYS A 96 -12.89 -10.51 -2.98
CA LYS A 96 -13.69 -10.85 -1.81
C LYS A 96 -14.88 -9.90 -1.66
N PHE A 97 -14.70 -8.61 -1.89
CA PHE A 97 -15.80 -7.66 -1.83
C PHE A 97 -16.86 -7.98 -2.89
N CYS A 98 -16.48 -8.28 -4.13
CA CYS A 98 -17.39 -8.70 -5.20
C CYS A 98 -18.21 -9.94 -4.84
N GLN A 99 -17.58 -10.92 -4.17
CA GLN A 99 -18.29 -12.08 -3.62
C GLN A 99 -19.31 -11.65 -2.56
N LEU A 100 -18.91 -10.80 -1.60
CA LEU A 100 -19.81 -10.30 -0.54
C LEU A 100 -21.00 -9.52 -1.11
N CYS A 101 -20.84 -8.79 -2.22
CA CYS A 101 -21.93 -8.06 -2.88
C CYS A 101 -23.04 -8.99 -3.39
N SER A 102 -22.68 -10.21 -3.78
CA SER A 102 -23.60 -11.23 -4.32
C SER A 102 -24.07 -12.24 -3.27
N GLU A 103 -23.56 -12.19 -2.04
CA GLU A 103 -24.02 -13.04 -0.93
C GLU A 103 -25.46 -12.66 -0.51
N ASP A 104 -26.23 -13.70 -0.12
CA ASP A 104 -27.68 -13.66 0.11
C ASP A 104 -28.19 -12.34 0.71
N GLY A 105 -28.91 -11.58 -0.10
CA GLY A 105 -29.70 -10.42 0.32
C GLY A 105 -28.97 -9.06 0.38
N ARG A 106 -27.67 -8.98 0.08
CA ARG A 106 -26.94 -7.69 0.07
C ARG A 106 -27.17 -6.88 -1.20
N ASN A 107 -27.09 -7.51 -2.38
CA ASN A 107 -27.25 -6.88 -3.70
C ASN A 107 -26.64 -5.46 -3.77
N TRP A 108 -25.40 -5.33 -3.33
CA TRP A 108 -24.70 -4.04 -3.30
C TRP A 108 -24.15 -3.69 -4.69
N GLU A 109 -24.43 -2.48 -5.14
CA GLU A 109 -23.90 -1.90 -6.38
C GLU A 109 -22.83 -0.83 -6.10
N SER A 110 -22.33 -0.76 -4.87
CA SER A 110 -21.33 0.22 -4.46
C SER A 110 -19.96 -0.10 -5.05
N GLY A 111 -19.21 0.93 -5.42
CA GLY A 111 -17.81 0.84 -5.80
C GLY A 111 -16.98 1.89 -5.07
N THR A 112 -15.66 1.83 -5.21
CA THR A 112 -14.75 2.85 -4.68
C THR A 112 -13.59 3.08 -5.62
N THR A 113 -13.12 4.33 -5.68
CA THR A 113 -11.77 4.63 -6.16
C THR A 113 -10.79 4.37 -5.02
N ALA A 114 -9.49 4.31 -5.32
CA ALA A 114 -8.47 4.20 -4.29
C ALA A 114 -7.16 4.89 -4.71
N ILE A 115 -6.52 5.56 -3.75
CA ILE A 115 -5.11 5.93 -3.85
C ILE A 115 -4.40 5.43 -2.59
N ILE A 116 -3.41 4.56 -2.77
CA ILE A 116 -2.68 3.93 -1.68
C ILE A 116 -1.21 4.30 -1.84
N SER A 117 -0.60 4.81 -0.78
CA SER A 117 0.82 5.12 -0.72
C SER A 117 1.49 4.24 0.31
N ALA A 118 2.46 3.42 -0.08
CA ALA A 118 3.33 2.71 0.84
C ALA A 118 4.72 3.37 0.86
N ILE A 119 5.26 3.56 2.05
CA ILE A 119 6.56 4.15 2.28
C ILE A 119 7.40 3.10 2.99
N VAL A 120 8.52 2.76 2.38
CA VAL A 120 9.55 1.87 2.91
C VAL A 120 10.87 2.50 2.48
N ASP A 121 11.70 2.90 3.45
CA ASP A 121 12.94 3.65 3.21
C ASP A 121 12.76 4.99 2.50
N ASP A 122 13.57 5.20 1.47
CA ASP A 122 13.55 6.29 0.51
C ASP A 122 12.60 6.00 -0.67
N ARG A 123 11.85 4.87 -0.63
CA ARG A 123 10.90 4.48 -1.66
C ARG A 123 9.48 4.82 -1.23
N LEU A 124 8.80 5.50 -2.15
CA LEU A 124 7.37 5.76 -2.11
C LEU A 124 6.72 5.01 -3.27
N ILE A 125 5.86 4.05 -2.95
CA ILE A 125 5.06 3.31 -3.93
C ILE A 125 3.64 3.84 -3.88
N ILE A 126 3.08 4.17 -5.05
CA ILE A 126 1.71 4.65 -5.19
C ILE A 126 0.92 3.66 -6.06
N ALA A 127 -0.16 3.11 -5.51
CA ALA A 127 -1.18 2.39 -6.27
C ALA A 127 -2.39 3.30 -6.46
N ASN A 128 -2.71 3.64 -7.71
CA ASN A 128 -3.85 4.50 -8.07
C ASN A 128 -4.90 3.71 -8.86
N ILE A 129 -6.14 3.75 -8.40
CA ILE A 129 -7.28 3.03 -8.97
C ILE A 129 -8.45 4.00 -9.10
N GLY A 130 -8.84 4.30 -10.34
CA GLY A 130 -9.86 5.31 -10.64
C GLY A 130 -9.27 6.70 -10.84
N ASP A 131 -10.01 7.73 -10.45
CA ASP A 131 -9.74 9.15 -10.73
C ASP A 131 -9.21 9.93 -9.52
N CYS A 132 -8.82 9.25 -8.45
CA CYS A 132 -8.02 9.82 -7.36
C CYS A 132 -6.64 10.30 -7.85
N ARG A 133 -5.96 11.08 -7.01
CA ARG A 133 -4.64 11.65 -7.33
C ARG A 133 -3.74 11.74 -6.10
N ALA A 134 -2.51 11.24 -6.22
CA ALA A 134 -1.41 11.56 -5.32
C ALA A 134 -0.55 12.69 -5.89
N VAL A 135 -0.04 13.57 -5.03
CA VAL A 135 0.91 14.63 -5.39
C VAL A 135 2.09 14.56 -4.44
N LEU A 136 3.29 14.35 -4.98
CA LEU A 136 4.55 14.39 -4.22
C LEU A 136 5.15 15.80 -4.33
N CYS A 137 5.28 16.48 -3.19
CA CYS A 137 6.01 17.74 -3.11
C CYS A 137 7.42 17.48 -2.57
N ARG A 138 8.43 17.93 -3.30
CA ARG A 138 9.84 17.84 -2.89
C ARG A 138 10.44 19.24 -2.85
N SER A 139 10.92 19.65 -1.68
CA SER A 139 11.76 20.84 -1.57
C SER A 139 13.13 20.53 -2.17
N VAL A 140 13.57 21.36 -3.11
CA VAL A 140 14.92 21.29 -3.66
C VAL A 140 15.70 22.43 -3.03
N GLU A 141 16.70 22.13 -2.19
CA GLU A 141 17.64 23.15 -1.74
C GLU A 141 18.46 23.61 -2.94
N SER A 142 18.11 24.76 -3.50
CA SER A 142 18.87 25.35 -4.58
C SER A 142 20.14 25.99 -4.02
N THR A 143 21.31 25.41 -4.30
CA THR A 143 22.52 26.22 -4.39
C THR A 143 22.31 27.21 -5.54
N SER A 144 22.66 28.48 -5.31
CA SER A 144 22.11 29.66 -5.98
C SER A 144 22.30 29.81 -7.51
N ASP A 145 22.86 28.83 -8.22
CA ASP A 145 23.30 28.99 -9.61
C ASP A 145 22.56 28.13 -10.67
N GLN A 146 21.69 27.19 -10.32
CA GLN A 146 21.09 26.23 -11.30
C GLN A 146 19.62 26.48 -11.68
N ARG A 147 19.06 27.66 -11.38
CA ARG A 147 17.60 27.92 -11.46
C ARG A 147 17.00 28.13 -12.87
N ARG A 148 17.66 27.74 -13.98
CA ARG A 148 17.11 28.07 -15.32
C ARG A 148 16.87 26.92 -16.30
N GLU A 149 17.35 25.69 -16.07
CA GLU A 149 17.23 24.65 -17.10
C GLU A 149 16.28 23.48 -16.75
N GLU A 150 16.01 23.17 -15.48
CA GLU A 150 15.34 21.89 -15.13
C GLU A 150 13.80 21.92 -15.07
N ILE A 151 13.14 23.08 -15.17
CA ILE A 151 11.66 23.15 -15.07
C ILE A 151 10.96 22.80 -16.41
N LEU A 152 11.71 22.50 -17.49
CA LEU A 152 11.17 22.24 -18.83
C LEU A 152 11.47 20.85 -19.42
N ARG A 153 11.79 19.84 -18.60
CA ARG A 153 11.89 18.44 -19.05
C ARG A 153 11.08 17.52 -18.16
#